data_AF-A0A2S8GIG9-F1
#
_entry.id   AF-A0A2S8GIG9-F1
#
_cell.length_a   1.000
_cell.length_b   1.000
_cell.length_c   1.000
_cell.angle_alpha   90.00
_cell.angle_beta   90.00
_cell.angle_gamma   90.00
#
_symmetry.space_group_name_H-M   'P 1'
#
loop_
_entity.id
_entity.type
_entity.pdbx_description
1 polymer ?
#
loop_
_entity_poly.entity_id
_entity_poly.type
_entity_poly.pdbx_seq_one_letter_code
_entity_poly.pdbx_strand_id
1 'polypeptide(L)'
;MQHLQNLTILNSAYYLDGGTAILYCVDQDDQRHNIRLSQRRFHSAHSGRLYFDEQLVPVRSPLETELLALLERAAIRYEPAPMPGRPIDPPSKNSLILSEDIKDVMERDEAANLRAFQSGIVNYVRSDEYVRYIEEHAE
;
A
#
# COMPACT_ATOMS: atom_id res chain seq x y z
N MET A 1 -17.66 1.18 5.57
CA MET A 1 -17.35 2.10 4.46
C MET A 1 -18.52 2.98 4.01
N GLN A 2 -19.75 2.74 4.48
CA GLN A 2 -20.89 3.64 4.18
C GLN A 2 -20.51 5.06 4.62
N HIS A 3 -20.45 5.99 3.65
CA HIS A 3 -20.09 7.42 3.71
C HIS A 3 -18.69 7.86 3.25
N LEU A 4 -17.73 6.97 2.96
CA LEU A 4 -16.46 7.39 2.35
C LEU A 4 -16.65 7.79 0.88
N GLN A 5 -16.56 9.09 0.56
CA GLN A 5 -16.72 9.60 -0.80
C GLN A 5 -15.38 9.90 -1.46
N ASN A 6 -14.45 10.48 -0.71
CA ASN A 6 -13.14 10.87 -1.21
C ASN A 6 -12.04 10.40 -0.26
N LEU A 7 -10.87 10.14 -0.82
CA LEU A 7 -9.64 9.92 -0.06
C LEU A 7 -8.57 10.86 -0.59
N THR A 8 -7.74 11.35 0.32
CA THR A 8 -6.48 12.02 0.00
C THR A 8 -5.36 11.19 0.59
N ILE A 9 -4.45 10.70 -0.25
CA ILE A 9 -3.25 9.99 0.17
C ILE A 9 -2.24 11.04 0.62
N LEU A 10 -1.83 10.93 1.88
CA LEU A 10 -0.91 11.86 2.53
C LEU A 10 0.52 11.32 2.54
N ASN A 11 0.68 10.03 2.78
CA ASN A 11 2.00 9.43 2.97
C ASN A 11 1.95 7.91 2.70
N SER A 12 3.11 7.27 2.66
CA SER A 12 3.23 5.82 2.55
C SER A 12 4.35 5.28 3.44
N ALA A 13 4.26 4.00 3.77
CA ALA A 13 5.35 3.23 4.35
C ALA A 13 5.56 1.96 3.53
N TYR A 14 6.82 1.63 3.29
CA TYR A 14 7.22 0.37 2.69
C TYR A 14 8.18 -0.35 3.62
N TYR A 15 7.79 -1.55 4.04
CA TYR A 15 8.58 -2.35 4.95
C TYR A 15 9.45 -3.32 4.15
N LEU A 16 10.70 -3.44 4.59
CA LEU A 16 11.68 -4.40 4.03
C LEU A 16 11.47 -5.82 4.57
N ASP A 17 10.26 -6.11 5.06
CA ASP A 17 9.84 -7.41 5.57
C ASP A 17 9.51 -8.39 4.43
N GLY A 18 9.48 -7.93 3.18
CA GLY A 18 9.01 -8.73 2.05
C GLY A 18 7.96 -8.00 1.21
N GLY A 19 7.78 -6.72 1.48
CA GLY A 19 7.07 -5.78 0.62
C GLY A 19 5.74 -5.33 1.19
N THR A 20 5.56 -5.33 2.52
CA THR A 20 4.36 -4.71 3.10
C THR A 20 4.33 -3.23 2.74
N ALA A 21 3.26 -2.80 2.08
CA ALA A 21 3.02 -1.42 1.70
C ALA A 21 1.82 -0.88 2.48
N ILE A 22 1.96 0.33 3.02
CA ILE A 22 0.88 1.05 3.71
C ILE A 22 0.72 2.41 3.05
N LEU A 23 -0.53 2.78 2.75
CA LEU A 23 -0.93 4.14 2.41
C LEU A 23 -1.65 4.75 3.61
N TYR A 24 -1.23 5.96 3.98
CA TYR A 24 -1.89 6.77 4.99
C TYR A 24 -2.74 7.82 4.30
N CYS A 25 -4.04 7.82 4.60
CA CYS A 25 -5.02 8.63 3.92
C CYS A 25 -5.83 9.46 4.93
N VAL A 26 -6.47 10.50 4.42
CA VAL A 26 -7.60 11.16 5.09
C VAL A 26 -8.82 11.15 4.18
N ASP A 27 -10.01 11.13 4.77
CA ASP A 27 -11.27 11.26 4.04
C ASP A 27 -11.73 12.72 3.91
N GLN A 28 -12.97 12.93 3.45
CA GLN A 28 -13.56 14.26 3.31
C GLN A 28 -13.81 14.99 4.64
N ASP A 29 -13.84 14.26 5.76
CA ASP A 29 -14.09 14.76 7.11
C ASP A 29 -12.77 14.87 7.92
N ASP A 30 -11.62 14.81 7.24
CA ASP A 30 -10.27 14.76 7.81
C ASP A 30 -10.04 13.55 8.76
N GLN A 31 -10.86 12.50 8.67
CA GLN A 31 -10.66 11.26 9.39
C GLN A 31 -9.50 10.48 8.78
N ARG A 32 -8.56 10.05 9.62
CA ARG A 32 -7.38 9.28 9.18
C ARG A 32 -7.73 7.82 8.96
N HIS A 33 -7.25 7.30 7.84
CA HIS A 33 -7.40 5.90 7.43
C HIS A 33 -6.05 5.30 7.04
N ASN A 34 -5.96 3.97 7.14
CA ASN A 34 -4.85 3.23 6.58
C ASN A 34 -5.32 2.17 5.59
N ILE A 35 -4.54 2.01 4.51
CA ILE A 35 -4.72 0.93 3.55
C ILE A 35 -3.42 0.17 3.50
N ARG A 36 -3.45 -1.10 3.91
CA ARG A 36 -2.26 -1.94 4.00
C ARG A 36 -2.37 -3.14 3.08
N LEU A 37 -1.37 -3.32 2.24
CA LEU A 37 -1.12 -4.57 1.53
C LEU A 37 0.03 -5.29 2.23
N SER A 38 -0.25 -6.43 2.82
CA SER A 38 0.73 -7.24 3.53
C SER A 38 1.73 -7.94 2.59
N GLN A 39 2.96 -8.12 3.07
CA GLN A 39 4.05 -8.84 2.40
C GLN A 39 3.62 -10.18 1.77
N ARG A 40 4.31 -10.57 0.68
CA ARG A 40 4.08 -11.87 0.00
C ARG A 40 5.10 -12.95 0.37
N ARG A 41 6.24 -12.58 0.96
CA ARG A 41 7.42 -13.47 1.04
C ARG A 41 7.44 -14.40 2.24
N PHE A 42 6.91 -13.99 3.39
CA PHE A 42 6.78 -14.87 4.55
C PHE A 42 5.42 -15.52 4.55
N HIS A 43 5.37 -16.85 4.61
CA HIS A 43 4.13 -17.62 4.52
C HIS A 43 3.40 -17.49 5.86
N SER A 44 2.34 -16.67 5.86
CA SER A 44 1.39 -16.56 6.97
C SER A 44 0.00 -16.47 6.37
N ALA A 45 -1.04 -16.90 7.10
CA ALA A 45 -2.44 -16.84 6.65
C ALA A 45 -2.93 -15.42 6.27
N HIS A 46 -2.11 -14.40 6.56
CA HIS A 46 -2.41 -12.99 6.34
C HIS A 46 -1.56 -12.35 5.26
N SER A 47 -0.61 -13.08 4.67
CA SER A 47 0.29 -12.57 3.63
C SER A 47 -0.45 -12.30 2.32
N GLY A 48 -0.01 -11.30 1.56
CA GLY A 48 -0.63 -10.90 0.30
C GLY A 48 -2.05 -10.33 0.41
N ARG A 49 -2.59 -10.12 1.62
CA ARG A 49 -3.96 -9.62 1.86
C ARG A 49 -4.02 -8.10 1.99
N LEU A 50 -5.13 -7.54 1.51
CA LEU A 50 -5.50 -6.13 1.63
C LEU A 50 -6.27 -5.86 2.93
N TYR A 51 -5.93 -4.77 3.60
CA TYR A 51 -6.56 -4.30 4.83
C TYR A 51 -6.97 -2.83 4.69
N PHE A 52 -8.10 -2.48 5.30
CA PHE A 52 -8.58 -1.11 5.47
C PHE A 52 -8.85 -0.87 6.96
N ASP A 53 -8.16 0.10 7.57
CA ASP A 53 -8.21 0.37 9.02
C ASP A 53 -8.01 -0.89 9.87
N GLU A 54 -6.97 -1.65 9.54
CA GLU A 54 -6.64 -2.97 10.11
C GLU A 54 -7.70 -4.07 9.92
N GLN A 55 -8.80 -3.80 9.23
CA GLN A 55 -9.81 -4.79 8.90
C GLN A 55 -9.47 -5.48 7.58
N LEU A 56 -9.52 -6.81 7.58
CA LEU A 56 -9.29 -7.61 6.39
C LEU A 56 -10.36 -7.32 5.34
N VAL A 57 -9.94 -6.89 4.15
CA VAL A 57 -10.83 -6.69 3.02
C VAL A 57 -11.12 -8.05 2.38
N PRO A 58 -12.39 -8.48 2.27
CA PRO A 58 -12.72 -9.74 1.64
C PRO A 58 -12.44 -9.69 0.14
N VAL A 59 -11.85 -10.76 -0.37
CA VAL A 59 -11.38 -10.87 -1.76
C VAL A 59 -12.54 -10.84 -2.72
N ARG A 60 -12.44 -10.03 -3.79
CA ARG A 60 -13.47 -9.88 -4.83
C ARG A 60 -14.85 -9.49 -4.27
N SER A 61 -14.87 -8.83 -3.13
CA SER A 61 -16.10 -8.35 -2.52
C SER A 61 -16.50 -6.97 -3.05
N PRO A 62 -17.76 -6.54 -2.81
CA PRO A 62 -18.16 -5.16 -3.05
C PRO A 62 -17.26 -4.16 -2.30
N LEU A 63 -16.85 -4.50 -1.07
CA LEU A 63 -15.95 -3.66 -0.27
C LEU A 63 -14.58 -3.46 -0.97
N GLU A 64 -14.00 -4.53 -1.51
CA GLU A 64 -12.75 -4.45 -2.28
C GLU A 64 -12.93 -3.54 -3.50
N THR A 65 -13.99 -3.76 -4.27
CA THR A 65 -14.28 -2.97 -5.47
C THR A 65 -14.43 -1.48 -5.15
N GLU A 66 -15.20 -1.14 -4.11
CA GLU A 66 -15.41 0.25 -3.69
C GLU A 66 -14.11 0.89 -3.19
N LEU A 67 -13.30 0.16 -2.42
CA LEU A 67 -12.02 0.65 -1.90
C LEU A 67 -11.02 0.92 -3.04
N LEU A 68 -10.95 0.04 -4.03
CA LEU A 68 -10.11 0.24 -5.21
C LEU A 68 -10.57 1.45 -6.03
N ALA A 69 -11.87 1.62 -6.23
CA ALA A 69 -12.41 2.80 -6.91
C ALA A 69 -12.13 4.11 -6.15
N LEU A 70 -12.19 4.07 -4.81
CA LEU A 70 -11.79 5.19 -3.95
C LEU A 70 -10.31 5.50 -4.08
N LEU A 71 -9.45 4.48 -4.07
CA LEU A 71 -8.02 4.63 -4.25
C LEU A 71 -7.70 5.25 -5.60
N GLU A 72 -8.27 4.78 -6.70
CA GLU A 72 -7.97 5.32 -8.04
C GLU A 72 -8.31 6.80 -8.20
N ARG A 73 -9.39 7.25 -7.57
CA ARG A 73 -9.80 8.66 -7.59
C ARG A 73 -9.15 9.50 -6.49
N ALA A 74 -8.35 8.88 -5.62
CA ALA A 74 -7.78 9.56 -4.47
C ALA A 74 -6.87 10.71 -4.92
N ALA A 75 -7.02 11.86 -4.28
CA ALA A 75 -6.08 12.95 -4.42
C ALA A 75 -4.76 12.58 -3.74
N ILE A 76 -3.66 13.20 -4.16
CA ILE A 76 -2.36 13.01 -3.53
C ILE A 76 -1.87 14.36 -3.03
N ARG A 77 -1.61 14.43 -1.72
CA ARG A 77 -1.09 15.61 -1.06
C ARG A 77 -0.05 15.14 -0.06
N TYR A 78 1.22 15.11 -0.48
CA TYR A 78 2.30 14.68 0.41
C TYR A 78 2.31 15.50 1.70
N GLU A 79 2.25 14.81 2.83
CA GLU A 79 2.37 15.39 4.16
C GLU A 79 3.45 14.62 4.93
N PRO A 80 4.58 15.26 5.28
CA PRO A 80 5.61 14.61 6.07
C PRO A 80 5.06 14.32 7.47
N ALA A 81 4.71 13.06 7.72
CA ALA A 81 4.29 12.59 9.04
C ALA A 81 5.51 12.14 9.85
N PRO A 82 5.54 12.36 11.17
CA PRO A 82 6.50 11.69 12.05
C PRO A 82 6.18 10.19 12.08
N MET A 83 6.78 9.44 11.16
CA MET A 83 6.63 7.99 11.13
C MET A 83 7.54 7.32 12.16
N PRO A 84 7.08 6.26 12.85
CA PRO A 84 7.98 5.38 13.59
C PRO A 84 8.87 4.62 12.62
N GLY A 85 10.17 4.93 12.64
CA GLY A 85 11.17 4.31 11.75
C GLY A 85 12.23 5.32 11.33
N ARG A 86 13.39 4.83 10.89
CA ARG A 86 14.37 5.71 10.22
C ARG A 86 13.99 5.83 8.75
N PRO A 87 14.08 7.03 8.14
CA PRO A 87 14.12 7.15 6.70
C PRO A 87 15.15 6.17 6.14
N ILE A 88 14.87 5.60 4.97
CA ILE A 88 15.90 4.84 4.25
C ILE A 88 16.96 5.88 3.86
N ASP A 89 18.07 5.91 4.59
CA ASP A 89 19.21 6.76 4.24
C ASP A 89 19.62 6.45 2.79
N PRO A 90 20.01 7.47 1.99
CA PRO A 90 20.55 7.22 0.67
C PRO A 90 21.66 6.16 0.78
N PRO A 91 21.72 5.19 -0.14
CA PRO A 91 22.60 4.06 0.03
C PRO A 91 24.03 4.61 0.03
N SER A 92 24.83 4.19 1.01
CA SER A 92 26.27 4.50 0.96
C SER A 92 26.83 3.99 -0.38
N LYS A 93 27.92 4.58 -0.91
CA LYS A 93 28.53 4.14 -2.18
C LYS A 93 28.85 2.63 -2.26
N ASN A 94 28.81 1.91 -1.13
CA ASN A 94 29.06 0.48 -1.01
C ASN A 94 27.79 -0.36 -0.76
N SER A 95 26.59 0.21 -0.91
CA SER A 95 25.32 -0.49 -0.68
C SER A 95 24.78 -1.07 -1.99
N LEU A 96 24.54 -2.39 -2.02
CA LEU A 96 23.91 -3.07 -3.16
C LEU A 96 22.39 -3.16 -2.92
N ILE A 97 21.61 -2.33 -3.61
CA ILE A 97 20.15 -2.46 -3.61
C ILE A 97 19.78 -3.62 -4.53
N LEU A 98 19.23 -4.70 -3.94
CA LEU A 98 18.91 -5.95 -4.62
C LEU A 98 17.53 -5.99 -5.30
N SER A 99 16.65 -5.04 -4.97
CA SER A 99 15.29 -4.97 -5.53
C SER A 99 15.14 -3.69 -6.35
N GLU A 100 14.67 -3.83 -7.59
CA GLU A 100 14.37 -2.69 -8.47
C GLU A 100 13.30 -1.78 -7.84
N ASP A 101 12.36 -2.35 -7.08
CA ASP A 101 11.32 -1.61 -6.35
C ASP A 101 11.92 -0.61 -5.35
N ILE A 102 13.04 -0.95 -4.69
CA ILE A 102 13.71 -0.07 -3.73
C ILE A 102 14.45 1.06 -4.47
N LYS A 103 15.09 0.77 -5.61
CA LYS A 103 15.75 1.81 -6.42
C LYS A 103 14.74 2.85 -6.88
N ASP A 104 13.63 2.38 -7.42
CA ASP A 104 12.51 3.20 -7.87
C ASP A 104 11.95 4.10 -6.77
N VAL A 105 11.84 3.60 -5.54
CA VAL A 105 11.40 4.38 -4.38
C VAL A 105 12.40 5.48 -4.01
N MET A 106 13.70 5.23 -4.18
CA MET A 106 14.75 6.18 -3.81
C MET A 106 14.99 7.27 -4.87
N GLU A 107 14.59 7.04 -6.12
CA GLU A 107 14.84 7.97 -7.24
C GLU A 107 13.66 8.91 -7.54
N ARG A 108 12.44 8.56 -7.13
CA ARG A 108 11.22 9.35 -7.38
C ARG A 108 11.01 10.46 -6.34
N ASP A 109 10.36 11.54 -6.77
CA ASP A 109 9.78 12.50 -5.83
C ASP A 109 8.68 11.86 -4.99
N GLU A 110 8.35 12.45 -3.84
CA GLU A 110 7.45 11.86 -2.86
C GLU A 110 6.05 11.65 -3.42
N ALA A 111 5.54 12.59 -4.22
CA ALA A 111 4.22 12.46 -4.83
C ALA A 111 4.18 11.35 -5.89
N ALA A 112 5.25 11.20 -6.68
CA ALA A 112 5.41 10.13 -7.64
C ALA A 112 5.53 8.76 -6.95
N ASN A 113 6.19 8.70 -5.79
CA ASN A 113 6.21 7.51 -4.95
C ASN A 113 4.82 7.13 -4.45
N LEU A 114 4.03 8.09 -3.96
CA LEU A 114 2.65 7.83 -3.55
C LEU A 114 1.80 7.30 -4.70
N ARG A 115 1.94 7.88 -5.91
CA ARG A 115 1.27 7.38 -7.13
C ARG A 115 1.69 5.95 -7.47
N ALA A 116 2.98 5.65 -7.36
CA ALA A 116 3.50 4.33 -7.64
C ALA A 116 2.95 3.28 -6.66
N PHE A 117 2.93 3.58 -5.35
CA PHE A 117 2.35 2.69 -4.34
C PHE A 117 0.84 2.49 -4.53
N GLN A 118 0.10 3.59 -4.74
CA GLN A 118 -1.33 3.54 -5.08
C GLN A 118 -1.59 2.61 -6.27
N SER A 119 -0.88 2.85 -7.37
CA SER A 119 -1.05 2.07 -8.61
C SER A 119 -0.62 0.62 -8.42
N GLY A 120 0.47 0.37 -7.68
CA GLY A 120 0.96 -0.97 -7.38
C GLY A 120 -0.04 -1.80 -6.58
N ILE A 121 -0.65 -1.21 -5.55
CA ILE A 121 -1.72 -1.86 -4.77
C ILE A 121 -2.92 -2.16 -5.66
N VAL A 122 -3.42 -1.16 -6.41
CA VAL A 122 -4.61 -1.33 -7.26
C VAL A 122 -4.38 -2.39 -8.33
N ASN A 123 -3.26 -2.32 -9.05
CA ASN A 123 -2.94 -3.27 -10.12
C ASN A 123 -2.77 -4.69 -9.59
N TYR A 124 -2.08 -4.85 -8.46
CA TYR A 124 -1.91 -6.16 -7.86
C TYR A 124 -3.24 -6.76 -7.41
N VAL A 125 -4.03 -6.02 -6.62
CA VAL A 125 -5.29 -6.54 -6.08
C VAL A 125 -6.24 -6.91 -7.23
N ARG A 126 -6.21 -6.19 -8.35
CA ARG A 126 -7.00 -6.55 -9.55
C ARG A 126 -6.48 -7.76 -10.32
N SER A 127 -5.21 -8.09 -10.19
CA SER A 127 -4.60 -9.17 -10.95
C SER A 127 -5.16 -10.55 -10.56
N ASP A 128 -5.08 -11.50 -11.49
CA ASP A 128 -5.35 -12.92 -11.22
C ASP A 128 -4.26 -13.53 -10.32
N GLU A 129 -3.09 -12.91 -10.23
CA GLU A 129 -2.04 -13.33 -9.28
C GLU A 129 -2.50 -13.17 -7.83
N TYR A 130 -3.22 -12.09 -7.50
CA TYR A 130 -3.74 -11.88 -6.16
C TYR A 130 -4.75 -12.96 -5.74
N VAL A 131 -5.67 -13.34 -6.65
CA VAL A 131 -6.64 -14.41 -6.39
C VAL A 131 -5.93 -15.75 -6.23
N ARG A 132 -5.05 -16.10 -7.18
CA ARG A 132 -4.29 -17.36 -7.12
C ARG A 132 -3.48 -17.48 -5.85
N TYR A 133 -2.77 -16.41 -5.47
CA TYR A 133 -1.97 -16.41 -4.24
C TYR A 133 -2.84 -16.71 -3.02
N ILE A 134 -4.03 -16.10 -2.93
CA ILE A 134 -4.93 -16.32 -1.79
C ILE A 134 -5.50 -17.73 -1.81
N GLU A 135 -5.91 -18.25 -2.97
CA GLU A 135 -6.44 -19.62 -3.10
C GLU A 135 -5.38 -20.67 -2.73
N GLU A 136 -4.14 -20.48 -3.14
CA GLU A 136 -3.01 -21.37 -2.82
C GLU A 136 -2.63 -21.34 -1.34
N HIS A 137 -2.99 -20.28 -0.61
CA HIS A 137 -2.60 -20.05 0.79
C HIS A 137 -3.82 -19.85 1.72
N ALA A 138 -5.00 -20.28 1.28
CA ALA A 138 -6.22 -20.31 2.10
C ALA A 138 -6.20 -21.57 2.98
N GLU A 139 -5.60 -21.48 4.16
CA GLU A 139 -5.75 -22.46 5.24
C GLU A 139 -6.96 -22.15 6.14
#